data_AF-A0A4V1J0U4-F1
#
_entry.id   AF-A0A4V1J0U4-F1
#
_cell.length_a   1.000
_cell.length_b   1.000
_cell.length_c   1.000
_cell.angle_alpha   90.00
_cell.angle_beta   90.00
_cell.angle_gamma   90.00
#
_symmetry.space_group_name_H-M   'P 1'
#
loop_
_entity.id
_entity.type
_entity.pdbx_description
1 polymer ?
#
loop_
_entity_poly.entity_id
_entity_poly.type
_entity_poly.pdbx_seq_one_letter_code
_entity_poly.pdbx_strand_id
1 'polypeptide(L)'
;MNTSAQPGQPAAPPTPVLAPHPELDRNTIEALQAVRDRLLQLRESYYFFMQAVHPDNPAPISWPDLLGKFSVLVAKHTHLRAESLRYHALLSGLALHPCEPPVNEAEAGSLPVLLRTKLLPAMEREELAARAEMSAEGADIAVSMHAA
;
A
#
# COMPACT_ATOMS: atom_id res chain seq x y z
N MET A 1 44.68 37.81 40.01
CA MET A 1 44.36 36.37 40.09
C MET A 1 43.18 36.13 39.17
N ASN A 2 43.37 35.22 38.21
CA ASN A 2 42.68 35.17 36.93
C ASN A 2 41.19 34.79 37.03
N THR A 3 40.38 35.59 36.35
CA THR A 3 39.05 35.22 35.84
C THR A 3 39.27 34.49 34.52
N SER A 4 39.08 33.17 34.49
CA SER A 4 39.10 32.38 33.26
C SER A 4 37.66 32.13 32.80
N ALA A 5 37.22 32.93 31.84
CA ALA A 5 36.11 32.57 30.96
C ALA A 5 36.61 31.45 30.03
N GLN A 6 35.93 30.31 30.02
CA GLN A 6 36.11 29.28 29.00
C GLN A 6 35.03 29.46 27.92
N PRO A 7 35.39 29.86 26.68
CA PRO A 7 34.48 29.84 25.55
C PRO A 7 34.58 28.50 24.82
N GLY A 8 33.44 27.98 24.34
CA GLY A 8 33.44 26.91 23.32
C GLY A 8 32.86 25.56 23.74
N GLN A 9 31.68 25.55 24.37
CA GLN A 9 30.85 24.35 24.35
C GLN A 9 29.95 24.44 23.10
N PRO A 10 30.10 23.57 22.09
CA PRO A 10 29.14 23.53 20.99
C PRO A 10 27.81 23.10 21.59
N ALA A 11 26.82 23.98 21.49
CA ALA A 11 25.45 23.67 21.86
C ALA A 11 25.06 22.38 21.13
N ALA A 12 24.73 21.32 21.88
CA ALA A 12 24.15 20.12 21.31
C ALA A 12 22.97 20.56 20.43
N PRO A 13 22.84 20.02 19.20
CA PRO A 13 21.69 20.36 18.35
C PRO A 13 20.43 20.14 19.17
N PRO A 14 19.45 21.07 19.11
CA PRO A 14 18.21 20.91 19.84
C PRO A 14 17.64 19.56 19.47
N THR A 15 17.57 18.66 20.46
CA THR A 15 16.90 17.38 20.30
C THR A 15 15.51 17.74 19.80
N PRO A 16 15.09 17.27 18.60
CA PRO A 16 13.76 17.58 18.12
C PRO A 16 12.81 17.05 19.18
N VAL A 17 12.15 17.96 19.89
CA VAL A 17 11.06 17.65 20.79
C VAL A 17 10.05 16.95 19.89
N LEU A 18 9.98 15.62 20.00
CA LEU A 18 8.95 14.82 19.36
C LEU A 18 7.63 15.50 19.71
N ALA A 19 7.04 16.18 18.73
CA ALA A 19 5.71 16.72 18.89
C ALA A 19 4.83 15.56 19.37
N PRO A 20 3.94 15.80 20.36
CA PRO A 20 3.01 14.77 20.79
C PRO A 20 2.34 14.19 19.55
N HIS A 21 2.47 12.88 19.37
CA HIS A 21 1.83 12.18 18.26
C HIS A 21 0.35 12.59 18.27
N PRO A 22 -0.21 13.06 17.15
CA PRO A 22 -1.65 13.25 17.09
C PRO A 22 -2.26 11.88 17.38
N GLU A 23 -2.91 11.73 18.53
CA GLU A 23 -3.66 10.51 18.82
C GLU A 23 -4.63 10.33 17.65
N LEU A 24 -4.48 9.22 16.91
CA LEU A 24 -5.37 8.91 15.80
C LEU A 24 -6.79 8.94 16.32
N ASP A 25 -7.67 9.68 15.64
CA ASP A 25 -9.05 9.73 16.04
C ASP A 25 -9.68 8.34 15.94
N ARG A 26 -10.70 8.10 16.76
CA ARG A 26 -11.37 6.79 16.85
C ARG A 26 -11.88 6.30 15.49
N ASN A 27 -12.39 7.19 14.65
CA ASN A 27 -12.96 6.80 13.36
C ASN A 27 -11.86 6.32 12.40
N THR A 28 -10.68 6.96 12.45
CA THR A 28 -9.51 6.51 11.70
C THR A 28 -9.05 5.13 12.14
N ILE A 29 -9.00 4.86 13.45
CA ILE A 29 -8.65 3.54 13.98
C ILE A 29 -9.64 2.48 13.50
N GLU A 30 -10.95 2.76 13.60
CA GLU A 30 -12.02 1.85 13.15
C GLU A 30 -11.95 1.60 11.63
N ALA A 31 -11.64 2.62 10.84
CA ALA A 31 -11.45 2.49 9.39
C ALA A 31 -10.24 1.60 9.05
N LEU A 32 -9.10 1.81 9.70
CA LEU A 32 -7.90 0.99 9.51
C LEU A 32 -8.15 -0.46 9.92
N GLN A 33 -8.85 -0.69 11.03
CA GLN A 33 -9.23 -2.04 11.48
C GLN A 33 -10.15 -2.73 10.48
N ALA A 34 -11.17 -2.05 9.96
CA ALA A 34 -12.08 -2.61 8.97
C ALA A 34 -11.35 -3.04 7.68
N VAL A 35 -10.44 -2.19 7.16
CA VAL A 35 -9.62 -2.53 5.99
C VAL A 35 -8.66 -3.69 6.29
N ARG A 36 -8.00 -3.67 7.46
CA ARG A 36 -7.13 -4.76 7.92
C ARG A 36 -7.87 -6.09 7.96
N ASP A 37 -9.06 -6.12 8.53
CA ASP A 37 -9.83 -7.35 8.71
C ASP A 37 -10.26 -7.94 7.34
N ARG A 38 -10.56 -7.09 6.34
CA ARG A 38 -10.79 -7.55 4.97
C ARG A 38 -9.53 -8.05 4.29
N LEU A 39 -8.39 -7.39 4.49
CA LEU A 39 -7.10 -7.85 3.98
C LEU A 39 -6.74 -9.23 4.55
N LEU A 40 -6.96 -9.46 5.84
CA LEU A 40 -6.73 -10.75 6.48
C LEU A 40 -7.62 -11.85 5.89
N GLN A 41 -8.92 -11.59 5.72
CA GLN A 41 -9.84 -12.54 5.09
C GLN A 41 -9.45 -12.87 3.63
N LEU A 42 -8.97 -11.88 2.87
CA LEU A 42 -8.48 -12.10 1.51
C LEU A 42 -7.20 -12.93 1.52
N ARG A 43 -6.24 -12.61 2.40
CA ARG A 43 -4.99 -13.35 2.57
C ARG A 43 -5.24 -14.83 2.92
N GLU A 44 -6.15 -15.10 3.86
CA GLU A 44 -6.57 -16.47 4.20
C GLU A 44 -7.10 -17.21 2.98
N SER A 45 -7.97 -16.56 2.20
CA SER A 45 -8.53 -17.14 0.98
C SER A 45 -7.45 -17.45 -0.07
N TYR A 46 -6.44 -16.58 -0.19
CA TYR A 46 -5.27 -16.80 -1.05
C TYR A 46 -4.44 -18.00 -0.59
N TYR A 47 -4.21 -18.19 0.71
CA TYR A 47 -3.49 -19.37 1.20
C TYR A 47 -4.21 -20.67 0.83
N PHE A 48 -5.52 -20.73 1.06
CA PHE A 48 -6.31 -21.91 0.66
C PHE A 48 -6.31 -22.15 -0.84
N PHE A 49 -6.36 -21.08 -1.64
CA PHE A 49 -6.25 -21.18 -3.08
C PHE A 49 -4.89 -21.73 -3.50
N MET A 50 -3.79 -21.15 -2.99
CA MET A 50 -2.42 -21.55 -3.31
C MET A 50 -2.13 -23.00 -2.92
N GLN A 51 -2.63 -23.48 -1.78
CA GLN A 51 -2.52 -24.90 -1.39
C GLN A 51 -3.27 -25.82 -2.37
N ALA A 52 -4.43 -25.39 -2.87
CA ALA A 52 -5.22 -26.19 -3.79
C ALA A 52 -4.61 -26.27 -5.20
N VAL A 53 -3.88 -25.23 -5.64
CA VAL A 53 -3.22 -25.18 -6.96
C VAL A 53 -1.73 -25.52 -6.91
N HIS A 54 -1.20 -25.84 -5.74
CA HIS A 54 0.23 -26.11 -5.58
C HIS A 54 0.65 -27.30 -6.45
N PRO A 55 1.77 -27.21 -7.19
CA PRO A 55 2.22 -28.30 -8.07
C PRO A 55 2.50 -29.60 -7.31
N ASP A 56 2.88 -29.50 -6.03
CA ASP A 56 3.13 -30.68 -5.18
C ASP A 56 1.84 -31.32 -4.62
N ASN A 57 0.66 -30.79 -4.96
CA ASN A 57 -0.59 -31.37 -4.52
C ASN A 57 -0.83 -32.71 -5.27
N PRO A 58 -0.95 -33.84 -4.56
CA PRO A 58 -1.09 -35.16 -5.18
C PRO A 58 -2.41 -35.32 -5.97
N ALA A 59 -3.40 -34.46 -5.74
CA ALA A 59 -4.66 -34.46 -6.46
C ALA A 59 -4.78 -33.17 -7.31
N PRO A 60 -4.78 -33.26 -8.65
CA PRO A 60 -4.97 -32.09 -9.49
C PRO A 60 -6.38 -31.53 -9.27
N ILE A 61 -6.46 -30.21 -9.09
CA ILE A 61 -7.74 -29.51 -8.91
C ILE A 61 -8.57 -29.59 -10.20
N SER A 62 -9.87 -29.86 -10.06
CA SER A 62 -10.79 -29.83 -11.20
C SER A 62 -11.04 -28.39 -11.65
N TRP A 63 -11.33 -28.17 -12.93
CA TRP A 63 -11.65 -26.84 -13.44
C TRP A 63 -12.84 -26.17 -12.72
N PRO A 64 -13.96 -26.87 -12.45
CA PRO A 64 -15.06 -26.29 -11.67
C PRO A 64 -14.65 -25.87 -10.26
N ASP A 65 -13.82 -26.68 -9.58
CA ASP A 65 -13.34 -26.35 -8.23
C ASP A 65 -12.40 -25.13 -8.26
N LEU A 66 -11.54 -25.04 -9.26
CA LEU A 66 -10.66 -23.89 -9.47
C LEU A 66 -11.48 -22.62 -9.67
N LEU A 67 -12.48 -22.66 -10.54
CA LEU A 67 -13.37 -21.53 -10.81
C LEU A 67 -14.15 -21.12 -9.56
N GLY A 68 -14.64 -22.09 -8.77
CA GLY A 68 -15.33 -21.84 -7.51
C GLY A 68 -14.44 -21.11 -6.50
N LYS A 69 -13.20 -21.58 -6.32
CA LYS A 69 -12.23 -20.94 -5.43
C LYS A 69 -11.81 -19.55 -5.94
N PHE A 70 -11.62 -19.39 -7.25
CA PHE A 70 -11.32 -18.09 -7.86
C PHE A 70 -12.47 -17.09 -7.65
N SER A 71 -13.72 -17.52 -7.79
CA SER A 71 -14.90 -16.68 -7.55
C SER A 71 -14.95 -16.16 -6.11
N VAL A 72 -14.53 -16.99 -5.14
CA VAL A 72 -14.39 -16.54 -3.74
C VAL A 72 -13.32 -15.45 -3.61
N LEU A 73 -12.17 -15.59 -4.27
CA LEU A 73 -11.13 -14.54 -4.27
C LEU A 73 -11.67 -13.22 -4.86
N VAL A 74 -12.38 -13.28 -5.98
CA VAL A 74 -12.99 -12.10 -6.62
C VAL A 74 -13.99 -11.43 -5.68
N ALA A 75 -14.85 -12.19 -5.01
CA ALA A 75 -15.81 -11.65 -4.06
C ALA A 75 -15.11 -10.96 -2.88
N LYS A 76 -14.08 -11.59 -2.30
CA LYS A 76 -13.30 -11.01 -1.18
C LYS A 76 -12.52 -9.77 -1.60
N HIS A 77 -11.92 -9.77 -2.79
CA HIS A 77 -11.24 -8.60 -3.35
C HIS A 77 -12.22 -7.44 -3.58
N THR A 78 -13.42 -7.73 -4.10
CA THR A 78 -14.47 -6.73 -4.30
C THR A 78 -14.92 -6.10 -2.99
N HIS A 79 -15.08 -6.90 -1.93
CA HIS A 79 -15.38 -6.38 -0.59
C HIS A 79 -14.26 -5.51 -0.03
N LEU A 80 -12.99 -5.93 -0.18
CA LEU A 80 -11.85 -5.11 0.22
C LEU A 80 -11.87 -3.76 -0.51
N ARG A 81 -12.06 -3.77 -1.83
CA ARG A 81 -12.14 -2.53 -2.64
C ARG A 81 -13.28 -1.63 -2.17
N ALA A 82 -14.46 -2.18 -1.89
CA ALA A 82 -15.60 -1.41 -1.39
C ALA A 82 -15.30 -0.73 -0.05
N GLU A 83 -14.65 -1.44 0.86
CA GLU A 83 -14.23 -0.90 2.17
C GLU A 83 -13.14 0.16 2.02
N SER A 84 -12.14 -0.06 1.17
CA SER A 84 -11.09 0.93 0.86
C SER A 84 -11.66 2.20 0.23
N LEU A 85 -12.65 2.08 -0.67
CA LEU A 85 -13.33 3.23 -1.26
C LEU A 85 -14.19 3.98 -0.24
N ARG A 86 -14.90 3.25 0.64
CA ARG A 86 -15.72 3.85 1.71
C ARG A 86 -14.89 4.77 2.59
N TYR A 87 -13.66 4.38 2.90
CA TYR A 87 -12.75 5.15 3.77
C TYR A 87 -11.70 5.96 3.03
N HIS A 88 -11.76 6.05 1.69
CA HIS A 88 -10.71 6.66 0.89
C HIS A 88 -10.38 8.09 1.34
N ALA A 89 -11.40 8.94 1.52
CA ALA A 89 -11.21 10.34 1.91
C ALA A 89 -10.55 10.50 3.28
N LEU A 90 -10.85 9.58 4.21
CA LEU A 90 -10.26 9.57 5.55
C LEU A 90 -8.80 9.11 5.50
N LEU A 91 -8.53 8.03 4.76
CA LEU A 91 -7.22 7.40 4.72
C LEU A 91 -6.23 8.14 3.81
N SER A 92 -6.69 8.85 2.78
CA SER A 92 -5.82 9.58 1.85
C SER A 92 -5.08 10.76 2.50
N GLY A 93 -5.59 11.27 3.62
CA GLY A 93 -4.95 12.34 4.38
C GLY A 93 -3.88 11.87 5.37
N LEU A 94 -3.71 10.55 5.55
CA LEU A 94 -2.80 9.99 6.54
C LEU A 94 -1.42 9.71 5.93
N ALA A 95 -0.39 10.17 6.62
CA ALA A 95 0.99 9.81 6.33
C ALA A 95 1.49 8.83 7.41
N LEU A 96 1.97 7.66 6.97
CA LEU A 96 2.54 6.66 7.87
C LEU A 96 4.07 6.82 7.90
N HIS A 97 4.63 6.88 9.11
CA HIS A 97 6.07 6.83 9.33
C HIS A 97 6.38 5.92 10.53
N PRO A 98 7.55 5.28 10.57
CA PRO A 98 8.00 4.57 11.76
C PRO A 98 8.07 5.54 12.95
N CYS A 99 7.58 5.11 14.12
CA CYS A 99 7.70 5.91 15.35
C CYS A 99 9.11 5.88 15.93
N GLU A 100 9.84 4.80 15.69
CA GLU A 100 11.18 4.55 16.20
C GLU A 100 12.15 4.26 15.05
N PRO A 101 13.44 4.63 15.19
CA PRO A 101 14.46 4.25 14.23
C PRO A 101 14.67 2.73 14.24
N PRO A 102 15.08 2.13 13.11
CA PRO A 102 15.35 0.70 13.05
C PRO A 102 16.45 0.30 14.02
N VAL A 103 16.23 -0.78 14.77
CA VAL A 103 17.12 -1.27 15.82
C VAL A 103 18.31 -2.04 15.22
N ASN A 104 18.16 -2.57 14.00
CA ASN A 104 19.21 -3.32 13.30
C ASN A 104 19.13 -3.16 11.76
N GLU A 105 20.14 -3.65 11.05
CA GLU A 105 20.22 -3.58 9.58
C GLU A 105 19.10 -4.34 8.87
N ALA A 106 18.61 -5.45 9.46
CA ALA A 106 17.52 -6.23 8.87
C ALA A 106 16.19 -5.46 8.89
N GLU A 107 15.92 -4.74 9.98
CA GLU A 107 14.78 -3.84 10.11
C GLU A 107 14.94 -2.62 9.20
N ALA A 108 16.15 -2.05 9.13
CA ALA A 108 16.45 -0.95 8.22
C ALA A 108 16.20 -1.33 6.74
N GLY A 109 16.45 -2.59 6.37
CA GLY A 109 16.16 -3.11 5.03
C GLY A 109 14.69 -3.45 4.76
N SER A 110 13.90 -3.81 5.79
CA SER A 110 12.51 -4.25 5.62
C SER A 110 11.49 -3.11 5.63
N LEU A 111 11.71 -2.05 6.42
CA LEU A 111 10.81 -0.91 6.52
C LEU A 111 10.49 -0.24 5.17
N PRO A 112 11.48 0.03 4.29
CA PRO A 112 11.21 0.59 2.96
C PRO A 112 10.35 -0.33 2.09
N VAL A 113 10.46 -1.65 2.27
CA VAL A 113 9.66 -2.64 1.54
C VAL A 113 8.23 -2.67 2.06
N LEU A 114 8.03 -2.63 3.39
CA LEU A 114 6.72 -2.60 4.03
C LEU A 114 5.92 -1.34 3.71
N LEU A 115 6.60 -0.19 3.64
CA LEU A 115 5.99 1.12 3.36
C LEU A 115 6.00 1.48 1.87
N ARG A 116 6.36 0.55 0.99
CA ARG A 116 6.45 0.81 -0.45
C ARG A 116 5.08 1.11 -1.05
N THR A 117 4.98 2.26 -1.72
CA THR A 117 3.79 2.67 -2.49
C THR A 117 4.00 2.58 -4.00
N LYS A 118 5.26 2.42 -4.45
CA LYS A 118 5.58 2.28 -5.88
C LYS A 118 4.98 0.98 -6.42
N LEU A 119 4.25 1.12 -7.53
CA LEU A 119 3.66 0.01 -8.28
C LEU A 119 4.70 -1.06 -8.67
N LEU A 120 4.19 -2.23 -9.03
CA LEU A 120 5.00 -3.28 -9.61
C LEU A 120 5.34 -2.93 -11.07
N PRO A 121 6.54 -3.29 -11.58
CA PRO A 121 6.94 -2.94 -12.95
C PRO A 121 5.97 -3.40 -14.04
N ALA A 122 5.29 -4.54 -13.84
CA ALA A 122 4.27 -5.01 -14.78
C ALA A 122 3.07 -4.06 -14.83
N MET A 123 2.59 -3.62 -13.66
CA MET A 123 1.46 -2.68 -13.54
C MET A 123 1.80 -1.29 -14.08
N GLU A 124 3.04 -0.82 -13.88
CA GLU A 124 3.50 0.46 -14.46
C GLU A 124 3.45 0.43 -16.00
N ARG A 125 3.85 -0.69 -16.61
CA ARG A 125 3.78 -0.87 -18.07
C ARG A 125 2.34 -0.93 -18.58
N GLU A 126 1.47 -1.64 -17.87
CA GLU A 126 0.03 -1.71 -18.20
C GLU A 126 -0.63 -0.34 -18.11
N GLU A 127 -0.34 0.45 -17.08
CA GLU A 127 -0.85 1.81 -16.95
C GLU A 127 -0.37 2.72 -18.09
N LEU A 128 0.90 2.61 -18.47
CA LEU A 128 1.47 3.41 -19.55
C LEU A 128 0.85 3.04 -20.91
N ALA A 129 0.63 1.75 -21.16
CA ALA A 129 -0.05 1.26 -22.36
C ALA A 129 -1.50 1.78 -22.43
N ALA A 130 -2.27 1.63 -21.35
CA ALA A 130 -3.65 2.10 -21.29
C ALA A 130 -3.78 3.62 -21.51
N ARG A 131 -2.85 4.41 -20.96
CA ARG A 131 -2.80 5.86 -21.19
C ARG A 131 -2.47 6.23 -22.64
N ALA A 132 -1.59 5.47 -23.29
CA ALA A 132 -1.24 5.69 -24.69
C ALA A 132 -2.44 5.40 -25.62
N GLU A 133 -3.18 4.32 -25.35
CA GLU A 133 -4.40 3.96 -26.09
C GLU A 133 -5.48 5.07 -26.00
N MET A 134 -5.77 5.56 -24.79
CA MET A 134 -6.73 6.65 -24.61
C MET A 134 -6.31 7.95 -25.33
N SER A 135 -5.01 8.25 -25.36
CA SER A 135 -4.50 9.45 -26.03
C SER A 135 -4.55 9.32 -27.56
N ALA A 136 -4.40 8.11 -28.10
CA ALA A 136 -4.54 7.86 -29.53
C ALA A 136 -6.01 7.99 -29.96
N GLU A 137 -6.95 7.44 -29.18
CA GLU A 137 -8.39 7.53 -29.45
C GLU A 137 -8.90 8.99 -29.40
N GLY A 138 -8.38 9.81 -28.47
CA GLY A 138 -8.69 11.24 -28.43
C GLY A 138 -8.14 12.05 -29.61
N ALA A 139 -7.03 11.62 -30.21
CA ALA A 139 -6.44 12.28 -31.38
C ALA A 139 -7.22 11.98 -32.68
N ASP A 140 -7.69 10.74 -32.85
CA ASP A 140 -8.49 10.34 -34.03
C ASP A 140 -9.86 11.05 -34.08
N ILE A 141 -10.48 11.31 -32.92
CA ILE A 141 -11.73 12.09 -32.83
C ILE A 141 -11.48 13.57 -33.20
N ALA A 142 -10.38 14.15 -32.74
CA ALA A 142 -10.03 15.55 -33.03
C ALA A 142 -9.70 15.78 -34.52
N VAL A 143 -9.06 14.80 -35.18
CA VAL A 143 -8.78 14.84 -36.62
C VAL A 143 -10.05 14.71 -37.45
N SER A 144 -11.02 13.86 -37.03
CA SER A 144 -12.31 13.74 -37.72
C SER A 144 -13.19 14.99 -37.61
N MET A 145 -13.11 15.75 -36.50
CA MET A 145 -13.88 17.00 -36.34
C MET A 145 -13.33 18.20 -37.12
N HIS A 146 -12.06 18.18 -37.53
CA HIS A 146 -11.45 19.23 -38.35
C HIS A 146 -11.48 18.94 -39.86
N ALA A 147 -11.96 17.75 -40.26
CA ALA A 147 -12.07 17.33 -41.65
C ALA A 147 -13.51 17.40 -42.21
N ALA A 148 -14.45 18.00 -41.47
CA ALA A 148 -15.85 18.17 -41.87
C ALA A 148 -16.22 19.65 -42.09
#